data_AF-A0A965CYS0-F1
#
_entry.id   AF-A0A965CYS0-F1
#
_cell.length_a   1.000
_cell.length_b   1.000
_cell.length_c   1.000
_cell.angle_alpha   90.00
_cell.angle_beta   90.00
_cell.angle_gamma   90.00
#
_symmetry.space_group_name_H-M   'P 1'
#
loop_
_entity.id
_entity.type
_entity.pdbx_description
1 polymer ?
#
loop_
_entity_poly.entity_id
_entity_poly.type
_entity_poly.pdbx_seq_one_letter_code
_entity_poly.pdbx_strand_id
1 'polypeptide(L)'
;YLRPSRYNWMFQYYLRAEGLALSWVGSGRIVFSLNYGDADFINVCDRFVAAAAAMERDGWWWAAPQLTNKTIRRGVLRELLAHRFATR
;
A
#
# COMPACT_ATOMS: atom_id res chain seq x y z
N TYR A 1 4.26 -6.50 6.95
CA TYR A 1 2.87 -6.00 6.85
C TYR A 1 2.02 -6.51 8.01
N LEU A 2 2.11 -5.86 9.17
CA LEU A 2 1.37 -6.27 10.37
C LEU A 2 0.23 -5.32 10.72
N ARG A 3 0.27 -4.08 10.22
CA ARG A 3 -0.78 -3.08 10.43
C ARG A 3 -1.90 -3.25 9.39
N PRO A 4 -3.16 -3.45 9.80
CA PRO A 4 -4.29 -3.52 8.87
C PRO A 4 -4.57 -2.14 8.27
N SER A 5 -4.74 -2.05 6.95
CA SER A 5 -5.07 -0.80 6.26
C SER A 5 -5.87 -1.07 4.99
N ARG A 6 -6.86 -0.21 4.71
CA ARG A 6 -7.61 -0.20 3.43
C ARG A 6 -6.83 0.46 2.29
N TYR A 7 -5.75 1.16 2.63
CA TYR A 7 -4.96 1.99 1.70
C TYR A 7 -3.63 1.35 1.31
N ASN A 8 -3.43 0.06 1.60
CA ASN A 8 -2.21 -0.66 1.23
C ASN A 8 -1.87 -0.59 -0.28
N TRP A 9 -2.89 -0.42 -1.14
CA TRP A 9 -2.72 -0.25 -2.58
C TRP A 9 -2.11 1.11 -2.97
N MET A 10 -2.21 2.13 -2.11
CA MET A 10 -1.70 3.47 -2.41
C MET A 10 -0.17 3.53 -2.44
N PHE A 11 0.49 2.56 -1.82
CA PHE A 11 1.95 2.54 -1.75
C PHE A 11 2.62 2.51 -3.15
N GLN A 12 1.95 1.96 -4.17
CA GLN A 12 2.43 2.02 -5.56
C GLN A 12 2.67 3.45 -6.07
N TYR A 13 1.89 4.43 -5.60
CA TYR A 13 2.04 5.83 -6.01
C TYR A 13 3.24 6.48 -5.32
N TYR A 14 3.52 6.13 -4.06
CA TYR A 14 4.72 6.58 -3.35
C TYR A 14 5.97 5.97 -3.98
N LEU A 15 5.94 4.68 -4.32
CA LEU A 15 7.02 4.03 -5.06
C LEU A 15 7.26 4.74 -6.39
N ARG A 16 6.19 5.09 -7.12
CA ARG A 16 6.31 5.83 -8.39
C ARG A 16 6.84 7.26 -8.19
N ALA A 17 6.45 7.94 -7.10
CA ALA A 17 6.97 9.27 -6.76
C ALA A 17 8.46 9.23 -6.45
N GLU A 18 8.91 8.18 -5.75
CA GLU A 18 10.33 7.87 -5.58
C GLU A 18 10.96 7.31 -6.86
N GLY A 19 10.24 7.19 -7.98
CA GLY A 19 10.70 6.74 -9.30
C GLY A 19 10.97 5.23 -9.43
N LEU A 20 10.37 4.42 -8.57
CA LEU A 20 10.35 2.96 -8.66
C LEU A 20 9.09 2.50 -9.42
N ALA A 21 9.28 1.87 -10.57
CA ALA A 21 8.20 1.29 -11.36
C ALA A 21 7.80 -0.12 -10.87
N LEU A 22 7.64 -0.27 -9.55
CA LEU A 22 7.29 -1.55 -8.93
C LEU A 22 5.77 -1.69 -8.81
N SER A 23 5.23 -2.80 -9.34
CA SER A 23 3.82 -3.14 -9.14
C SER A 23 3.58 -3.56 -7.69
N TRP A 24 2.80 -2.77 -6.95
CA TRP A 24 2.48 -3.04 -5.56
C TRP A 24 0.99 -3.27 -5.35
N VAL A 25 0.64 -4.49 -4.93
CA VAL A 25 -0.75 -4.91 -4.68
C VAL A 25 -1.06 -5.18 -3.20
N GLY A 26 -0.19 -4.78 -2.27
CA GLY A 26 -0.42 -4.91 -0.83
C GLY A 26 -0.13 -6.28 -0.21
N SER A 27 0.37 -7.25 -0.99
CA SER A 27 0.74 -8.59 -0.49
C SER A 27 2.23 -8.76 -0.18
N GLY A 28 3.05 -7.73 -0.43
CA GLY A 28 4.51 -7.81 -0.29
C GLY A 28 5.23 -8.50 -1.45
N ARG A 29 4.51 -9.00 -2.45
CA ARG A 29 5.12 -9.56 -3.66
C ARG A 29 5.57 -8.43 -4.60
N ILE A 30 6.82 -8.51 -5.02
CA ILE A 30 7.46 -7.56 -5.92
C ILE A 30 8.22 -8.39 -6.97
N VAL A 31 8.16 -7.96 -8.23
CA VAL A 31 8.97 -8.54 -9.31
C VAL A 31 10.18 -7.63 -9.50
N PHE A 32 11.36 -8.24 -9.52
CA PHE A 32 12.63 -7.56 -9.70
C PHE A 32 13.36 -8.10 -10.92
N SER A 33 14.14 -7.25 -11.58
CA SER A 33 14.95 -7.71 -12.71
C SER A 33 16.22 -8.37 -12.20
N LEU A 34 16.60 -9.50 -12.82
CA LEU A 34 17.80 -10.28 -12.47
C LEU A 34 19.12 -9.58 -12.81
N ASN A 35 19.08 -8.50 -13.59
CA ASN A 35 20.26 -7.77 -14.05
C ASN A 35 20.75 -6.68 -13.08
N TYR A 36 20.15 -6.55 -11.91
CA TYR A 36 20.53 -5.53 -10.94
C TYR A 36 21.85 -5.91 -10.26
N GLY A 37 22.80 -4.97 -10.26
CA GLY A 37 23.98 -5.08 -9.41
C GLY A 37 23.68 -4.65 -7.98
N ASP A 38 24.67 -4.82 -7.10
CA ASP A 38 24.54 -4.45 -5.68
C ASP A 38 24.17 -2.97 -5.49
N ALA A 39 24.76 -2.08 -6.29
CA ALA A 39 24.49 -0.65 -6.24
C ALA A 39 23.04 -0.31 -6.64
N ASP A 40 22.50 -0.96 -7.68
CA ASP A 40 21.13 -0.77 -8.12
C ASP A 40 20.15 -1.27 -7.05
N PHE A 41 20.47 -2.41 -6.43
CA PHE A 41 19.65 -2.97 -5.36
C PHE A 41 19.60 -2.06 -4.14
N ILE A 42 20.75 -1.52 -3.70
CA ILE A 42 20.81 -0.54 -2.60
C ILE A 42 19.96 0.70 -2.93
N ASN A 43 20.09 1.24 -4.15
CA ASN A 43 19.31 2.39 -4.59
C ASN A 43 17.79 2.13 -4.51
N VAL A 44 17.36 0.93 -4.90
CA VAL A 44 15.95 0.53 -4.75
C VAL A 44 15.55 0.45 -3.28
N CYS A 45 16.36 -0.16 -2.42
CA CYS A 45 16.07 -0.25 -0.99
C CYS A 45 15.88 1.13 -0.37
N ASP A 46 16.79 2.07 -0.64
CA ASP A 46 16.74 3.43 -0.11
C ASP A 46 15.45 4.15 -0.54
N ARG A 47 15.11 4.07 -1.83
CA ARG A 47 13.90 4.68 -2.40
C ARG A 47 12.62 4.01 -1.90
N PHE A 48 12.66 2.70 -1.68
CA PHE A 48 11.53 1.97 -1.11
C PHE A 48 11.24 2.39 0.33
N VAL A 49 12.28 2.57 1.13
CA VAL A 49 12.16 3.07 2.51
C VAL A 49 11.70 4.53 2.53
N ALA A 50 12.22 5.37 1.63
CA ALA A 50 11.79 6.76 1.47
C ALA A 50 10.29 6.86 1.14
N ALA A 51 9.81 6.04 0.20
CA ALA A 51 8.40 5.94 -0.14
C ALA A 51 7.54 5.55 1.07
N ALA A 52 8.02 4.60 1.88
CA ALA A 52 7.31 4.12 3.06
C ALA A 52 7.23 5.20 4.14
N ALA A 53 8.33 5.90 4.40
CA ALA A 53 8.38 7.02 5.32
C ALA A 53 7.50 8.19 4.88
N ALA A 54 7.43 8.49 3.57
CA ALA A 54 6.51 9.49 3.03
C ALA A 54 5.05 9.08 3.27
N MET A 55 4.67 7.84 2.95
CA MET A 55 3.31 7.35 3.16
C MET A 55 2.90 7.33 4.65
N GLU A 56 3.85 7.03 5.55
CA GLU A 56 3.61 7.10 6.99
C GLU A 56 3.41 8.54 7.48
N ARG A 57 4.25 9.48 7.04
CA ARG A 57 4.11 10.91 7.37
C ARG A 57 2.79 11.50 6.90
N ASP A 58 2.32 11.08 5.73
CA ASP A 58 1.04 11.51 5.17
C ASP A 58 -0.18 10.84 5.85
N GLY A 59 0.05 9.98 6.85
CA GLY A 59 -0.97 9.44 7.74
C GLY A 59 -1.72 8.21 7.20
N TRP A 60 -1.33 7.67 6.04
CA TRP A 60 -2.02 6.53 5.41
C TRP A 60 -1.89 5.21 6.17
N TRP A 61 -0.91 5.13 7.07
CA TRP A 61 -0.66 3.95 7.92
C TRP A 61 -1.37 4.02 9.27
N TRP A 62 -2.07 5.12 9.55
CA TRP A 62 -2.87 5.24 10.75
C TRP A 62 -4.09 4.32 10.69
N ALA A 63 -4.30 3.56 11.77
CA ALA A 63 -5.47 2.72 11.97
C ALA A 63 -5.92 2.83 13.42
N ALA A 64 -7.23 3.00 13.63
CA ALA A 64 -7.80 2.93 14.98
C ALA A 64 -7.47 1.56 15.61
N PRO A 65 -7.23 1.47 16.93
CA PRO A 65 -6.80 0.22 17.59
C PRO A 65 -7.73 -0.97 17.36
N GLN A 66 -9.01 -0.72 17.09
CA GLN A 66 -10.05 -1.73 16.86
C GLN A 66 -10.14 -2.19 15.40
N LEU A 67 -9.36 -1.59 14.50
CA LEU A 67 -9.40 -1.88 13.08
C LEU A 67 -8.65 -3.20 12.80
N THR A 68 -9.31 -4.14 12.14
CA THR A 68 -8.73 -5.41 11.71
C THR A 68 -9.02 -5.61 10.22
N ASN A 69 -8.24 -6.48 9.55
CA ASN A 69 -8.53 -6.83 8.16
C ASN A 69 -9.98 -7.34 7.97
N LYS A 70 -10.54 -8.02 8.97
CA LYS A 70 -11.93 -8.51 8.95
C LYS A 70 -12.94 -7.36 9.02
N THR A 71 -12.72 -6.37 9.88
CA THR A 71 -13.63 -5.21 10.00
C THR A 71 -13.54 -4.30 8.78
N ILE A 72 -12.33 -4.09 8.23
CA ILE A 72 -12.12 -3.35 6.98
C ILE A 72 -12.92 -3.95 5.82
N ARG A 73 -12.77 -5.27 5.58
CA ARG A 73 -13.49 -5.96 4.48
C ARG A 73 -15.00 -5.85 4.62
N ARG A 74 -15.53 -5.99 5.85
CA ARG A 74 -16.97 -5.83 6.14
C ARG A 74 -17.45 -4.40 5.93
N GLY A 75 -16.64 -3.41 6.29
CA GLY A 75 -16.92 -2.00 6.05
C GLY A 75 -17.06 -1.70 4.57
N VAL A 76 -16.06 -2.06 3.77
CA VAL A 76 -16.09 -1.87 2.30
C VAL A 76 -17.28 -2.58 1.66
N LEU A 77 -17.60 -3.81 2.07
CA LEU A 77 -18.77 -4.52 1.56
C LEU A 77 -20.08 -3.76 1.87
N ARG A 78 -20.25 -3.25 3.09
CA ARG A 78 -21.42 -2.46 3.47
C ARG A 78 -21.51 -1.15 2.69
N GLU A 79 -20.38 -0.45 2.51
CA GLU A 79 -20.30 0.76 1.68
C GLU A 79 -20.81 0.46 0.25
N LEU A 80 -20.33 -0.61 -0.38
CA LEU A 80 -20.75 -1.01 -1.73
C LEU A 80 -22.25 -1.37 -1.80
N LEU A 81 -22.77 -2.11 -0.82
CA LEU A 81 -24.19 -2.45 -0.77
C LEU A 81 -25.05 -1.20 -0.58
N ALA A 82 -24.67 -0.31 0.33
CA ALA A 82 -25.37 0.95 0.57
C ALA A 82 -25.44 1.78 -0.72
N HIS A 83 -24.34 1.95 -1.44
CA HIS A 83 -24.35 2.65 -2.73
C HIS A 83 -25.23 1.95 -3.78
N ARG A 84 -25.15 0.61 -3.87
CA ARG A 84 -25.96 -0.17 -4.83
C ARG A 84 -27.46 -0.04 -4.58
N PHE A 85 -27.88 0.01 -3.32
CA PHE A 85 -29.29 0.11 -2.95
C PHE A 85 -29.80 1.54 -2.80
N ALA A 86 -28.93 2.54 -2.57
CA ALA A 86 -29.29 3.95 -2.53
C ALA A 86 -29.49 4.57 -3.93
N THR A 87 -29.02 3.89 -4.99
CA THR A 87 -29.18 4.33 -6.39
C THR A 87 -30.40 3.68 -7.06
N ARG A 88 -31.35 3.18 -6.26
CA ARG A 88 -32.69 2.70 -6.69
C ARG A 88 -33.75 3.49 -5.96
#